data_AF-A0A968X9S6-F1
#
_entry.id   AF-A0A968X9S6-F1
#
_cell.length_a   1.000
_cell.length_b   1.000
_cell.length_c   1.000
_cell.angle_alpha   90.00
_cell.angle_beta   90.00
_cell.angle_gamma   90.00
#
_symmetry.space_group_name_H-M   'P 1'
#
loop_
_entity.id
_entity.type
_entity.pdbx_description
1 polymer ?
#
loop_
_entity_poly.entity_id
_entity_poly.type
_entity_poly.pdbx_seq_one_letter_code
_entity_poly.pdbx_strand_id
1 'polypeptide(L)' 'KQSDFPGTGIGLAIVQRIVNIHSGSIWAEAQPGRGACFYFTLNGGNNI' A
#
# COMPACT_ATOMS: atom_id res chain seq x y z
N LYS A 1 -24.10 8.34 -4.39
CA LYS A 1 -24.07 7.73 -3.04
C LYS A 1 -22.82 6.88 -2.93
N GLN A 2 -21.75 7.41 -2.32
CA GLN A 2 -20.54 6.66 -1.95
C GLN A 2 -20.62 6.18 -0.49
N SER A 3 -21.64 6.62 0.25
CA SER A 3 -21.87 6.39 1.68
C SER A 3 -22.37 4.98 2.03
N ASP A 4 -22.81 4.20 1.06
CA ASP A 4 -23.60 2.98 1.32
C ASP A 4 -22.70 1.73 1.47
N PHE A 5 -21.38 1.90 1.32
CA PHE A 5 -20.40 0.85 1.56
C PHE A 5 -19.30 1.39 2.48
N PRO A 6 -19.43 1.21 3.81
CA PRO A 6 -18.33 1.53 4.71
C PRO A 6 -17.12 0.71 4.27
N GLY A 7 -16.07 1.39 3.81
CA GLY A 7 -14.83 0.74 3.44
C GLY A 7 -14.29 -0.03 4.65
N THR A 8 -13.97 -1.30 4.47
CA THR A 8 -13.49 -2.18 5.56
C THR A 8 -12.08 -1.83 6.05
N GLY A 9 -11.45 -0.80 5.49
CA GLY A 9 -10.08 -0.39 5.82
C GLY A 9 -8.99 -1.35 5.33
N ILE A 10 -9.34 -2.39 4.56
CA ILE A 10 -8.39 -3.45 4.14
C ILE A 10 -7.45 -3.05 2.99
N GLY A 11 -7.62 -1.86 2.40
CA GLY A 11 -6.88 -1.43 1.20
C GLY A 11 -5.37 -1.55 1.35
N LEU A 12 -4.81 -1.03 2.46
CA LEU A 12 -3.36 -1.08 2.69
C LEU A 12 -2.87 -2.50 3.01
N ALA A 13 -3.71 -3.34 3.61
CA ALA A 13 -3.38 -4.76 3.83
C ALA A 13 -3.25 -5.52 2.49
N ILE A 14 -4.10 -5.19 1.52
CA ILE A 14 -4.00 -5.72 0.15
C ILE A 14 -2.70 -5.22 -0.51
N VAL A 15 -2.39 -3.92 -0.41
CA VAL A 15 -1.14 -3.36 -0.97
C VAL A 15 0.09 -4.04 -0.36
N GLN A 16 0.16 -4.16 0.97
CA GLN A 16 1.26 -4.85 1.66
C GLN A 16 1.43 -6.28 1.15
N ARG A 17 0.34 -7.03 0.98
CA ARG A 17 0.37 -8.40 0.46
C ARG A 17 0.96 -8.45 -0.95
N ILE A 18 0.52 -7.58 -1.84
CA ILE A 18 1.01 -7.52 -3.23
C ILE A 18 2.49 -7.17 -3.25
N VAL A 19 2.92 -6.16 -2.49
CA VAL A 19 4.32 -5.76 -2.39
C VAL A 19 5.19 -6.92 -1.90
N ASN A 20 4.75 -7.64 -0.86
CA ASN A 20 5.48 -8.79 -0.32
C ASN A 20 5.63 -9.93 -1.35
N ILE A 21 4.59 -10.20 -2.16
CA ILE A 21 4.63 -11.22 -3.22
C ILE A 21 5.71 -10.86 -4.27
N HIS A 22 5.90 -9.57 -4.56
CA HIS A 22 6.93 -9.10 -5.48
C HIS A 22 8.27 -8.87 -4.79
N SER A 23 8.47 -9.44 -3.59
CA SER A 23 9.68 -9.23 -2.77
C SER A 23 10.06 -7.77 -2.61
N GLY A 24 9.07 -6.87 -2.67
CA GLY A 24 9.24 -5.43 -2.61
C GLY A 24 9.27 -4.90 -1.18
N SER A 25 9.28 -3.58 -1.04
CA SER A 25 9.22 -2.90 0.26
C SER A 25 8.10 -1.85 0.25
N ILE A 26 7.52 -1.56 1.42
CA ILE A 26 6.48 -0.55 1.59
C ILE A 26 6.69 0.18 2.91
N TRP A 27 6.51 1.49 2.90
CA TRP A 27 6.61 2.35 4.08
C TRP A 27 5.72 3.59 3.89
N ALA A 28 5.60 4.38 4.95
CA ALA A 28 4.85 5.63 4.91
C ALA A 28 5.60 6.72 5.67
N GLU A 29 5.46 7.94 5.18
CA GLU A 29 5.88 9.15 5.87
C GLU A 29 4.64 9.99 6.12
N ALA A 30 4.49 10.52 7.33
CA ALA A 30 3.33 11.31 7.70
C ALA A 30 3.72 12.42 8.66
N GLN A 31 3.02 13.56 8.57
CA GLN A 31 3.16 14.66 9.50
C GLN A 31 1.77 15.17 9.91
N PRO A 32 1.53 15.40 11.22
CA PRO A 32 0.27 15.96 11.71
C PRO A 32 -0.10 17.26 10.97
N GLY A 33 -1.34 17.33 10.49
CA GLY A 33 -1.83 18.49 9.73
C GLY A 33 -1.32 18.62 8.30
N ARG A 34 -0.46 17.70 7.81
CA ARG A 34 0.08 17.69 6.43
C ARG A 34 -0.34 16.46 5.62
N GLY A 35 -0.84 15.42 6.29
CA GLY A 35 -1.25 14.17 5.65
C GLY A 35 -0.15 13.11 5.69
N ALA A 36 -0.25 12.14 4.79
CA ALA A 36 0.66 11.01 4.68
C ALA A 36 0.96 10.68 3.22
N CYS A 37 2.20 10.29 2.94
CA CYS A 37 2.63 9.71 1.68
C CYS A 37 3.02 8.25 1.91
N PHE A 38 2.52 7.36 1.07
CA PHE A 38 2.82 5.93 1.10
C PHE A 38 3.70 5.60 -0.09
N TYR A 39 4.76 4.85 0.15
CA TYR A 39 5.76 4.50 -0.84
C TYR A 39 5.89 3.00 -0.90
N PHE A 40 6.16 2.46 -2.09
CA PHE A 40 6.48 1.06 -2.26
C PHE A 40 7.44 0.84 -3.42
N THR A 41 8.17 -0.25 -3.36
CA THR A 41 8.95 -0.81 -4.46
C THR A 41 8.40 -2.19 -4.81
N LEU A 42 8.55 -2.61 -6.06
CA LEU A 42 8.32 -3.98 -6.49
C LEU A 42 9.63 -4.47 -7.09
N ASN A 43 10.09 -5.65 -6.69
CA ASN A 43 11.25 -6.25 -7.34
C ASN A 43 10.76 -7.05 -8.54
N GLY A 44 11.24 -6.68 -9.73
CA GLY A 44 10.95 -7.43 -10.95
C GLY A 44 11.61 -8.80 -10.87
N GLY A 45 10.82 -9.86 -11.02
CA GLY A 45 11.35 -11.22 -11.13
C GLY A 45 12.14 -11.37 -12.43
N ASN A 46 13.45 -11.09 -12.38
CA ASN A 46 14.39 -11.51 -13.41
C ASN A 46 14.98 -12.86 -12.99
N ASN A 47 14.24 -13.94 -13.24
CA ASN A 47 14.83 -15.26 -13.40
C ASN A 47 14.76 -15.61 -14.89
N ILE A 48 15.82 -15.25 -15.61
CA ILE A 48 16.22 -15.95 -16.83
C ILE A 48 17.05 -17.15 -16.38
#